data_AF-A0A529NGL4-F1
#
_entry.id   AF-A0A529NGL4-F1
#
_cell.length_a   1.000
_cell.length_b   1.000
_cell.length_c   1.000
_cell.angle_alpha   90.00
_cell.angle_beta   90.00
_cell.angle_gamma   90.00
#
_symmetry.space_group_name_H-M   'P 1'
#
loop_
_entity.id
_entity.type
_entity.pdbx_description
1 polymer ?
#
loop_
_entity_poly.entity_id
_entity_poly.type
_entity_poly.pdbx_seq_one_letter_code
_entity_poly.pdbx_strand_id
1 'polypeptide(L)'
;VIPRGLVYGAKWQELFNEIVAMREACGDAHLKVILGTGDLATLRNVMLASMVAMMAGADFIKTSTGKESVNATLPVGLAMVRAIRAYFEETGYLIGFKPAGGISTAKVSLDWLVLMKEELGRPWLEPE
;
A
#
# COMPACT_ATOMS: atom_id res chain seq x y z
N VAL A 1 -10.30 -1.99 -4.16
CA VAL A 1 -9.48 -3.17 -3.76
C VAL A 1 -8.97 -3.78 -5.05
N ILE A 2 -7.71 -4.19 -5.13
CA ILE A 2 -7.18 -4.72 -6.40
C ILE A 2 -7.71 -6.12 -6.70
N PRO A 3 -7.88 -6.48 -7.99
CA PRO A 3 -8.13 -7.86 -8.41
C PRO A 3 -6.85 -8.70 -8.27
N ARG A 4 -6.68 -9.36 -7.12
CA ARG A 4 -5.47 -10.13 -6.77
C ARG A 4 -5.10 -11.23 -7.77
N GLY A 5 -6.08 -11.75 -8.52
CA GLY A 5 -5.85 -12.66 -9.64
C GLY A 5 -4.86 -12.11 -10.69
N LEU A 6 -4.88 -10.80 -10.93
CA LEU A 6 -3.95 -10.16 -11.86
C LEU A 6 -2.52 -10.16 -11.32
N VAL A 7 -2.34 -10.04 -10.00
CA VAL A 7 -1.02 -10.12 -9.35
C VAL A 7 -0.45 -11.53 -9.48
N TYR A 8 -1.26 -12.56 -9.23
CA TYR A 8 -0.83 -13.95 -9.40
C TYR A 8 -0.46 -14.30 -10.84
N GLY A 9 -1.21 -13.75 -11.80
CA GLY A 9 -0.92 -13.90 -13.23
C GLY A 9 0.19 -12.98 -13.75
N ALA A 10 0.82 -12.17 -12.90
CA ALA A 10 1.78 -11.13 -13.30
C ALA A 10 1.26 -10.17 -14.40
N LYS A 11 -0.05 -9.94 -14.43
CA LYS A 11 -0.76 -9.08 -15.38
C LYS A 11 -0.70 -7.61 -14.92
N TRP A 12 0.51 -7.07 -14.82
CA TRP A 12 0.76 -5.75 -14.23
C TRP A 12 0.12 -4.60 -15.01
N GLN A 13 0.12 -4.67 -16.35
CA GLN A 13 -0.51 -3.65 -17.17
C GLN A 13 -2.04 -3.63 -17.01
N GLU A 14 -2.68 -4.80 -16.91
CA GLU A 14 -4.11 -4.90 -16.63
C GLU A 14 -4.43 -4.31 -15.25
N LEU A 15 -3.63 -4.65 -14.23
CA LEU A 15 -3.76 -4.08 -12.89
C LEU A 15 -3.61 -2.55 -12.87
N PHE A 16 -2.62 -2.03 -13.61
CA PHE A 16 -2.40 -0.59 -13.76
C PHE A 16 -3.65 0.08 -14.37
N ASN A 17 -4.13 -0.44 -15.49
CA ASN A 17 -5.28 0.14 -16.21
C ASN A 17 -6.56 0.14 -15.35
N GLU A 18 -6.79 -0.93 -14.58
CA GLU A 18 -7.90 -1.01 -13.63
C GLU A 18 -7.83 0.11 -12.57
N ILE A 19 -6.65 0.36 -12.02
CA ILE A 19 -6.46 1.41 -11.01
C ILE A 19 -6.58 2.80 -11.62
N VAL A 20 -6.07 3.01 -12.85
CA VAL A 20 -6.26 4.28 -13.58
C VAL A 20 -7.73 4.57 -13.81
N ALA A 21 -8.53 3.59 -14.24
CA ALA A 21 -9.97 3.77 -14.40
C ALA A 21 -10.65 4.15 -13.07
N MET A 22 -10.22 3.55 -11.95
CA MET A 22 -10.71 3.94 -10.62
C MET A 22 -10.26 5.35 -10.22
N ARG A 23 -9.01 5.73 -10.54
CA ARG A 23 -8.46 7.07 -10.29
C ARG A 23 -9.22 8.15 -11.05
N GLU A 24 -9.51 7.92 -12.32
CA GLU A 24 -10.32 8.82 -13.15
C GLU A 24 -11.72 8.98 -12.55
N ALA A 25 -12.37 7.87 -12.16
CA ALA A 25 -13.69 7.89 -11.55
C ALA A 25 -13.71 8.59 -10.17
N CYS A 26 -12.59 8.64 -9.45
CA CYS A 26 -12.48 9.31 -8.15
C CYS A 26 -12.48 10.85 -8.24
N GLY A 27 -12.19 11.44 -9.40
CA GLY A 27 -12.06 12.90 -9.54
C GLY A 27 -11.03 13.47 -8.57
N ASP A 28 -11.41 14.47 -7.77
CA ASP A 28 -10.51 15.13 -6.81
C ASP A 28 -10.39 14.38 -5.46
N ALA A 29 -11.15 13.31 -5.23
CA ALA A 29 -11.13 12.59 -3.96
C ALA A 29 -9.86 11.73 -3.80
N HIS A 30 -9.36 11.56 -2.57
CA HIS A 30 -8.21 10.67 -2.34
C HIS A 30 -8.52 9.20 -2.63
N LEU A 31 -7.76 8.57 -3.52
CA LEU A 31 -7.82 7.16 -3.86
C LEU A 31 -6.92 6.33 -2.94
N LYS A 32 -7.54 5.45 -2.15
CA LYS A 32 -6.82 4.47 -1.33
C LYS A 32 -6.89 3.09 -1.97
N VAL A 33 -5.78 2.59 -2.48
CA VAL A 33 -5.71 1.28 -3.11
C VAL A 33 -5.41 0.22 -2.05
N ILE A 34 -6.35 -0.72 -1.88
CA ILE A 34 -6.20 -1.85 -0.96
C ILE A 34 -5.61 -3.05 -1.72
N LEU A 35 -4.44 -3.52 -1.29
CA LEU A 35 -3.70 -4.58 -1.95
C LEU A 35 -4.20 -5.99 -1.57
N GLY A 36 -4.74 -6.16 -0.36
CA GLY A 36 -5.14 -7.48 0.14
C GLY A 36 -3.91 -8.37 0.36
N THR A 37 -2.89 -7.83 1.02
CA THR A 37 -1.54 -8.39 1.09
C THR A 37 -1.43 -9.80 1.69
N GLY A 38 -2.36 -10.19 2.56
CA GLY A 38 -2.42 -11.55 3.10
C GLY A 38 -2.58 -12.63 2.02
N ASP A 39 -3.17 -12.23 0.89
CA ASP A 39 -3.44 -13.10 -0.26
C ASP A 39 -2.57 -12.73 -1.46
N LEU A 40 -1.35 -12.21 -1.25
CA LEU A 40 -0.39 -11.95 -2.35
C LEU A 40 0.77 -12.95 -2.41
N ALA A 41 0.77 -13.95 -1.52
CA ALA A 41 1.71 -15.06 -1.38
C ALA A 41 3.20 -14.70 -1.11
N THR A 42 3.75 -13.65 -1.73
CA THR A 42 5.17 -13.27 -1.58
C THR A 42 5.34 -11.78 -1.36
N LEU A 43 6.40 -11.39 -0.64
CA LEU A 43 6.77 -9.97 -0.47
C LEU A 43 7.13 -9.29 -1.79
N ARG A 44 7.63 -10.05 -2.78
CA ARG A 44 7.85 -9.54 -4.14
C ARG A 44 6.55 -9.09 -4.79
N ASN A 45 5.50 -9.89 -4.68
CA ASN A 45 4.18 -9.52 -5.22
C ASN A 45 3.60 -8.30 -4.49
N VAL A 46 3.78 -8.22 -3.17
CA VAL A 46 3.38 -7.04 -2.38
C VAL A 46 4.10 -5.78 -2.88
N MET A 47 5.42 -5.85 -3.08
CA MET A 47 6.22 -4.73 -3.58
C MET A 47 5.78 -4.30 -4.99
N LEU A 48 5.64 -5.25 -5.93
CA LEU A 48 5.24 -4.95 -7.31
C LEU A 48 3.82 -4.38 -7.39
N ALA A 49 2.87 -4.95 -6.64
CA ALA A 49 1.51 -4.42 -6.57
C ALA A 49 1.48 -3.01 -5.95
N SER A 50 2.34 -2.72 -4.96
CA SER A 50 2.49 -1.38 -4.39
C SER A 50 2.96 -0.39 -5.45
N MET A 51 4.01 -0.75 -6.20
CA MET A 51 4.55 0.11 -7.25
C MET A 51 3.53 0.38 -8.35
N VAL A 52 2.84 -0.65 -8.82
CA VAL A 52 1.77 -0.51 -9.84
C VAL A 52 0.65 0.40 -9.35
N ALA A 53 0.23 0.26 -8.09
CA ALA A 53 -0.81 1.11 -7.52
C ALA A 53 -0.38 2.59 -7.46
N MET A 54 0.85 2.88 -7.04
CA MET A 54 1.37 4.24 -6.97
C MET A 54 1.53 4.86 -8.36
N MET A 55 2.11 4.12 -9.32
CA MET A 55 2.22 4.57 -10.71
C MET A 55 0.85 4.85 -11.35
N ALA A 56 -0.18 4.11 -10.96
CA ALA A 56 -1.55 4.30 -11.45
C ALA A 56 -2.34 5.44 -10.74
N GLY A 57 -1.70 6.19 -9.84
CA GLY A 57 -2.29 7.37 -9.20
C GLY A 57 -2.95 7.12 -7.84
N ALA A 58 -2.54 6.08 -7.10
CA ALA A 58 -2.98 5.90 -5.72
C ALA A 58 -2.40 6.99 -4.81
N ASP A 59 -3.23 7.70 -4.05
CA ASP A 59 -2.77 8.63 -3.01
C ASP A 59 -2.32 7.88 -1.74
N PHE A 60 -2.94 6.72 -1.49
CA PHE A 60 -2.53 5.81 -0.42
C PHE A 60 -2.48 4.37 -0.91
N ILE A 61 -1.49 3.63 -0.44
CA ILE A 61 -1.51 2.16 -0.48
C ILE A 61 -1.88 1.59 0.89
N LYS A 62 -2.79 0.62 0.90
CA LYS A 62 -3.37 0.02 2.11
C LYS A 62 -3.17 -1.49 2.11
N THR A 63 -2.77 -2.05 3.25
CA THR A 63 -2.46 -3.49 3.39
C THR A 63 -3.66 -4.39 3.07
N SER A 64 -4.76 -4.28 3.82
CA SER A 64 -5.89 -5.21 3.73
C SER A 64 -7.26 -4.55 3.90
N THR A 65 -8.33 -5.31 3.65
CA THR A 65 -9.70 -4.84 3.87
C THR A 65 -10.10 -4.94 5.34
N GLY A 66 -9.44 -5.82 6.11
CA GLY A 66 -9.82 -6.17 7.48
C GLY A 66 -10.76 -7.36 7.55
N LYS A 67 -11.03 -8.02 6.41
CA LYS A 67 -11.93 -9.18 6.28
C LYS A 67 -11.18 -10.47 6.00
N GLU A 68 -9.89 -10.39 5.69
CA GLU A 68 -9.02 -11.53 5.43
C GLU A 68 -8.56 -12.20 6.73
N SER A 69 -8.16 -13.47 6.65
CA SER A 69 -7.58 -14.21 7.80
C SER A 69 -6.23 -13.64 8.23
N VAL A 70 -5.42 -13.21 7.26
CA VAL A 70 -4.14 -12.53 7.48
C VAL A 70 -4.25 -11.09 6.99
N ASN A 71 -4.00 -10.13 7.89
CA ASN A 71 -4.11 -8.70 7.62
C ASN A 71 -2.72 -8.03 7.64
N ALA A 72 -2.60 -6.84 8.22
CA ALA A 72 -1.33 -6.14 8.33
C ALA A 72 -0.34 -6.91 9.22
N THR A 73 0.87 -7.13 8.70
CA THR A 73 2.03 -7.63 9.45
C THR A 73 3.23 -6.72 9.17
N LEU A 74 4.14 -6.58 10.13
CA LEU A 74 5.32 -5.71 9.97
C LEU A 74 6.18 -6.07 8.74
N PRO A 75 6.44 -7.34 8.40
CA PRO A 75 7.22 -7.67 7.20
C PRO A 75 6.56 -7.20 5.89
N VAL A 76 5.23 -7.33 5.80
CA VAL A 76 4.46 -6.80 4.67
C VAL A 76 4.49 -5.28 4.65
N GLY A 77 4.31 -4.66 5.83
CA GLY A 77 4.43 -3.23 6.02
C GLY A 77 5.76 -2.68 5.51
N LEU A 78 6.87 -3.29 5.94
CA LEU A 78 8.22 -2.91 5.54
C LEU A 78 8.40 -2.99 4.02
N ALA A 79 7.88 -4.02 3.36
CA ALA A 79 7.95 -4.14 1.89
C ALA A 79 7.19 -2.99 1.18
N MET A 80 6.00 -2.63 1.67
CA MET A 80 5.20 -1.54 1.11
C MET A 80 5.83 -0.17 1.37
N VAL A 81 6.29 0.07 2.60
CA VAL A 81 6.92 1.33 3.02
C VAL A 81 8.23 1.58 2.24
N ARG A 82 9.02 0.53 1.98
CA ARG A 82 10.20 0.64 1.11
C ARG A 82 9.85 0.90 -0.34
N ALA A 83 8.73 0.37 -0.84
CA ALA A 83 8.25 0.72 -2.17
C ALA A 83 7.87 2.21 -2.24
N ILE A 84 7.18 2.74 -1.22
CA ILE A 84 6.87 4.18 -1.10
C ILE A 84 8.15 5.00 -1.11
N ARG A 85 9.16 4.63 -0.30
CA ARG A 85 10.45 5.34 -0.28
C ARG A 85 11.09 5.40 -1.67
N ALA A 86 11.22 4.24 -2.32
CA ALA A 86 11.81 4.17 -3.65
C ALA A 86 11.03 4.99 -4.69
N TYR A 87 9.70 4.98 -4.60
CA TYR A 87 8.86 5.78 -5.49
C TYR A 87 9.02 7.28 -5.25
N PHE A 88 9.10 7.71 -3.98
CA PHE A 88 9.37 9.09 -3.63
C PHE A 88 10.76 9.56 -4.09
N GLU A 89 11.80 8.73 -3.88
CA GLU A 89 13.17 9.02 -4.34
C GLU A 89 13.25 9.24 -5.85
N GLU A 90 12.46 8.50 -6.63
CA GLU A 90 12.44 8.60 -8.09
C GLU A 90 11.55 9.76 -8.60
N THR A 91 10.41 10.01 -7.95
CA THR A 91 9.34 10.84 -8.52
C THR A 91 9.02 12.11 -7.74
N GLY A 92 9.42 12.18 -6.47
CA GLY A 92 9.05 13.25 -5.55
C GLY A 92 7.61 13.21 -5.02
N TYR A 93 6.79 12.23 -5.43
CA TYR A 93 5.40 12.11 -4.95
C TYR A 93 5.32 11.49 -3.55
N LEU A 94 4.64 12.20 -2.63
CA LEU A 94 4.34 11.70 -1.29
C LEU A 94 3.13 10.77 -1.34
N ILE A 95 3.38 9.47 -1.17
CA ILE A 95 2.32 8.45 -1.10
C ILE A 95 2.07 8.07 0.36
N GLY A 96 0.82 8.11 0.77
CA GLY A 96 0.41 7.70 2.11
C GLY A 96 0.42 6.18 2.30
N PHE A 97 0.76 5.75 3.52
CA PHE A 97 0.68 4.34 3.92
C PHE A 97 -0.46 4.12 4.91
N LYS A 98 -1.26 3.07 4.70
CA LYS A 98 -2.33 2.70 5.64
C LYS A 98 -2.25 1.22 6.03
N PRO A 99 -1.66 0.89 7.20
CA PRO A 99 -1.77 -0.45 7.74
C PRO A 99 -3.18 -0.64 8.29
N ALA A 100 -3.79 -1.79 8.03
CA ALA A 100 -5.16 -2.09 8.45
C ALA A 100 -5.37 -3.57 8.76
N GLY A 101 -6.29 -3.82 9.69
CA GLY A 101 -6.68 -5.15 10.17
C GLY A 101 -5.70 -5.69 11.23
N GLY A 102 -6.23 -6.13 12.38
CA GLY A 102 -5.43 -6.74 13.46
C GLY A 102 -4.68 -5.76 14.38
N ILE A 103 -4.77 -4.45 14.15
CA ILE A 103 -4.13 -3.42 14.98
C ILE A 103 -5.14 -2.94 16.04
N SER A 104 -5.19 -3.60 17.19
CA SER A 104 -6.22 -3.38 18.22
C SER A 104 -5.69 -2.84 19.56
N THR A 105 -4.37 -2.67 19.70
CA THR A 105 -3.76 -2.18 20.94
C THR A 105 -2.79 -1.04 20.67
N ALA A 106 -2.64 -0.14 21.65
CA ALA A 106 -1.69 0.97 21.57
C ALA A 106 -0.25 0.46 21.36
N LYS A 107 0.14 -0.62 22.04
CA LYS A 107 1.48 -1.22 21.88
C LYS A 107 1.75 -1.63 20.43
N VAL A 108 0.80 -2.31 19.78
CA VAL A 108 0.95 -2.71 18.37
C VAL A 108 1.04 -1.47 17.46
N SER A 109 0.30 -0.39 17.77
CA SER A 109 0.39 0.85 16.97
C SER A 109 1.77 1.50 17.03
N LEU A 110 2.48 1.39 18.16
CA LEU A 110 3.84 1.93 18.29
C LEU A 110 4.82 1.26 17.33
N ASP A 111 4.72 -0.05 17.14
CA ASP A 111 5.59 -0.78 16.20
C ASP A 111 5.45 -0.25 14.76
N TRP A 112 4.23 0.11 14.36
CA TRP A 112 3.95 0.72 13.05
C TRP A 112 4.47 2.15 12.95
N LEU A 113 4.29 2.96 13.99
CA LEU A 113 4.81 4.34 14.02
C LEU A 113 6.34 4.37 13.97
N VAL A 114 7.01 3.43 14.65
CA VAL A 114 8.47 3.26 14.58
C VAL A 114 8.88 2.90 13.16
N LEU A 115 8.25 1.89 12.54
CA LEU A 115 8.54 1.51 11.15
C LEU A 115 8.43 2.71 10.19
N MET A 116 7.34 3.49 10.30
CA MET A 116 7.13 4.67 9.47
C MET A 116 8.21 5.73 9.67
N LYS A 117 8.54 6.02 10.94
CA LYS A 117 9.56 7.01 11.28
C LYS A 117 10.95 6.63 10.76
N GLU A 118 11.33 5.36 10.90
CA GLU A 118 12.66 4.89 10.52
C GLU A 118 12.84 4.79 9.00
N GLU A 119 11.81 4.39 8.26
CA GLU A 119 11.94 4.19 6.81
C GLU A 119 11.56 5.43 5.97
N LEU A 120 10.63 6.28 6.43
CA LEU A 120 10.13 7.45 5.67
C LEU A 120 10.29 8.79 6.39
N GLY A 121 10.53 8.78 7.70
CA GLY A 121 10.72 10.00 8.48
C GLY A 121 9.42 10.66 8.98
N ARG A 122 9.58 11.81 9.64
CA ARG A 122 8.49 12.54 10.31
C ARG A 122 7.34 12.96 9.40
N PRO A 123 7.53 13.40 8.14
CA PRO A 123 6.41 13.85 7.29
C PRO A 123 5.31 12.79 7.12
N TRP A 124 5.66 11.50 7.06
CA TRP A 124 4.69 10.40 6.92
C TRP A 124 3.98 9.99 8.23
N LEU A 125 4.26 10.69 9.33
CA LEU A 125 3.53 10.52 10.59
C LEU A 125 2.41 11.56 10.77
N GLU A 126 2.32 12.52 9.86
CA GLU A 126 1.29 13.55 9.87
C GLU A 126 0.08 13.05 9.03
N PRO A 127 -1.14 13.57 9.30
CA PRO A 127 -2.37 13.07 8.69
C PRO A 127 -2.64 13.59 7.27
N GLU A 128 -1.87 14.58 6.81
CA GLU A 128 -1.95 15.17 5.47
C GLU A 128 -1.38 14.23 4.40
#